data_AF-A0A9P5T770-F1
#
_entry.id   AF-A0A9P5T770-F1
#
_cell.length_a   1.000
_cell.length_b   1.000
_cell.length_c   1.000
_cell.angle_alpha   90.00
_cell.angle_beta   90.00
_cell.angle_gamma   90.00
#
_symmetry.space_group_name_H-M   'P 1'
#
loop_
_entity.id
_entity.type
_entity.pdbx_description
1 polymer ?
#
loop_
_entity_poly.entity_id
_entity_poly.type
_entity_poly.pdbx_seq_one_letter_code
_entity_poly.pdbx_strand_id
1 'polypeptide(L)'
;MPAPPDDITAKAILNAKGDQLRFWIDGANTTARAEEGYKKNPLVKRGKVSELQKRLADFYGLDLCSASEPETAIQEALLDPIDREIQRKQWAHLQDLGQEWALSVESGKKFELCSHRSEYEVHPQLQRDIEDVLRQQGTNQGTHVQLASASTGQGSLQPPSADTIHAWVGAAQNGDVSALANLFHLQGHIQSSTHTVGSQPLPTPSHLSPPTPSISLASLAQPSIGGQPLSEQADLLRTCNEDIKALDTANGLQDVIFQVESGKVKKICDLYGPGSSSSSSTTTATTPTTVKWKNIKGTITKRECLYDQLITHFGGDKDKFFDFFTIQETSRKRKHKDGDEELQAMQKVVEAIPHCKADIKSEREKSIYLDSSGQFSDELWAQRWGKKNDWEVWHELGKEQY
;
A
#
# COMPACT_ATOMS: atom_id res chain seq x y z
N MET A 1 12.83 45.27 -6.98
CA MET A 1 12.48 43.89 -7.36
C MET A 1 11.06 43.94 -7.89
N PRO A 2 10.71 43.11 -8.90
CA PRO A 2 9.33 43.05 -9.37
C PRO A 2 8.42 42.66 -8.19
N ALA A 3 7.28 43.33 -8.07
CA ALA A 3 6.31 42.97 -7.04
C ALA A 3 5.79 41.55 -7.33
N PRO A 4 5.65 40.67 -6.31
CA PRO A 4 5.04 39.37 -6.50
C PRO A 4 3.57 39.55 -6.91
N PRO A 5 3.06 38.72 -7.84
CA PRO A 5 1.63 38.53 -8.03
C PRO A 5 0.92 38.24 -6.70
N ASP A 6 -0.34 38.67 -6.55
CA ASP A 6 -1.10 38.58 -5.29
C ASP A 6 -1.24 37.14 -4.76
N ASP A 7 -1.13 36.14 -5.63
CA ASP A 7 -1.19 34.71 -5.31
C ASP A 7 0.15 34.12 -4.83
N ILE A 8 1.27 34.83 -4.99
CA ILE A 8 2.62 34.35 -4.64
C ILE A 8 3.05 34.91 -3.29
N THR A 9 2.71 34.18 -2.22
CA THR A 9 3.21 34.41 -0.86
C THR A 9 4.32 33.42 -0.49
N ALA A 10 5.15 33.73 0.50
CA ALA A 10 6.21 32.82 0.98
C ALA A 10 5.67 31.44 1.38
N LYS A 11 4.48 31.42 2.01
CA LYS A 11 3.75 30.19 2.36
C LYS A 11 3.28 29.42 1.13
N ALA A 12 2.75 30.12 0.12
CA ALA A 12 2.36 29.48 -1.14
C ALA A 12 3.57 28.84 -1.84
N ILE A 13 4.75 29.47 -1.79
CA ILE A 13 5.99 28.91 -2.33
C ILE A 13 6.41 27.64 -1.58
N LEU A 14 6.38 27.64 -0.24
CA LEU A 14 6.73 26.48 0.58
C LEU A 14 5.84 25.25 0.32
N ASN A 15 4.54 25.48 0.07
CA ASN A 15 3.56 24.41 -0.14
C ASN A 15 3.38 24.00 -1.61
N ALA A 16 3.96 24.74 -2.55
CA ALA A 16 3.77 24.49 -3.98
C ALA A 16 4.48 23.23 -4.48
N LYS A 17 3.80 22.50 -5.37
CA LYS A 17 4.36 21.33 -6.07
C LYS A 17 5.34 21.77 -7.16
N GLY A 18 6.20 20.84 -7.61
CA GLY A 18 7.24 21.11 -8.62
C GLY A 18 6.73 21.77 -9.90
N ASP A 19 5.57 21.37 -10.42
CA ASP A 19 5.02 21.95 -11.66
C ASP A 19 4.44 23.36 -11.45
N GLN A 20 3.85 23.63 -10.28
CA GLN A 20 3.37 24.96 -9.90
C GLN A 20 4.52 25.95 -9.75
N LEU A 21 5.64 25.52 -9.16
CA LEU A 21 6.85 26.33 -9.06
C LEU A 21 7.44 26.65 -10.45
N ARG A 22 7.45 25.68 -11.38
CA ARG A 22 7.90 25.90 -12.76
C ARG A 22 7.01 26.89 -13.50
N PHE A 23 5.69 26.78 -13.31
CA PHE A 23 4.72 27.72 -13.87
C PHE A 23 4.97 29.16 -13.37
N TRP A 24 5.17 29.35 -12.07
CA TRP A 24 5.49 30.67 -11.52
C TRP A 24 6.85 31.21 -11.99
N ILE A 25 7.86 30.35 -12.13
CA ILE A 25 9.14 30.73 -12.73
C ILE A 25 8.95 31.25 -14.17
N ASP A 26 8.01 30.68 -14.92
CA ASP A 26 7.71 31.11 -16.30
C ASP A 26 7.03 32.47 -16.32
N GLY A 27 6.07 32.70 -15.41
CA GLY A 27 5.48 34.01 -15.18
C GLY A 27 6.55 35.05 -14.84
N ALA A 28 7.39 34.76 -13.84
CA ALA A 28 8.49 35.62 -13.40
C ALA A 28 9.45 35.99 -14.53
N ASN A 29 9.86 35.00 -15.34
CA ASN A 29 10.74 35.20 -16.49
C ASN A 29 10.07 36.00 -17.61
N THR A 30 8.77 35.84 -17.81
CA THR A 30 8.00 36.57 -18.83
C THR A 30 7.86 38.04 -18.43
N THR A 31 7.50 38.32 -17.18
CA THR A 31 7.42 39.69 -16.63
C THR A 31 8.78 40.38 -16.67
N ALA A 32 9.86 39.68 -16.27
CA ALA A 32 11.21 40.23 -16.31
C ALA A 32 11.69 40.59 -17.74
N ARG A 33 11.18 39.92 -18.78
CA ARG A 33 11.47 40.25 -20.18
C ARG A 33 10.65 41.44 -20.68
N ALA A 34 9.44 41.61 -20.16
CA ALA A 34 8.54 42.70 -20.56
C ALA A 34 8.96 44.06 -19.96
N GLU A 35 9.59 44.06 -18.78
CA GLU A 35 10.20 45.26 -18.20
C GLU A 35 11.48 45.63 -18.99
N GLU A 36 11.33 46.53 -19.97
CA GLU A 36 12.44 47.05 -20.79
C GLU A 36 13.58 47.56 -19.89
N GLY A 37 14.75 46.91 -20.00
CA GLY A 37 15.96 47.27 -19.26
C GLY A 37 16.39 46.27 -18.18
N TYR A 38 15.60 45.23 -17.88
CA TYR A 38 15.96 44.25 -16.86
C TYR A 38 16.95 43.20 -17.37
N LYS A 39 18.25 43.41 -17.14
CA LYS A 39 19.36 42.50 -17.53
C LYS A 39 19.55 41.31 -16.56
N LYS A 40 18.52 40.84 -15.85
CA LYS A 40 18.68 39.66 -14.98
C LYS A 40 18.63 38.38 -15.79
N ASN A 41 19.50 37.44 -15.43
CA ASN A 41 19.48 36.10 -16.01
C ASN A 41 18.12 35.44 -15.73
N PRO A 42 17.52 34.74 -16.71
CA PRO A 42 16.28 34.02 -16.50
C PRO A 42 16.46 32.95 -15.42
N LEU A 43 15.45 32.81 -14.55
CA LEU A 43 15.38 31.77 -13.54
C LEU A 43 15.34 30.39 -14.19
N VAL A 44 16.16 29.47 -13.66
CA VAL A 44 16.27 28.10 -14.17
C VAL A 44 15.15 27.21 -13.62
N LYS A 45 14.35 26.61 -14.51
CA LYS A 45 13.20 25.74 -14.19
C LYS A 45 13.55 24.32 -13.69
N ARG A 46 14.83 23.93 -13.76
CA ARG A 46 15.30 22.58 -13.40
C ARG A 46 15.95 22.57 -12.03
N GLY A 47 15.75 21.51 -11.26
CA GLY A 47 16.32 21.34 -9.93
C GLY A 47 15.34 20.62 -8.99
N LYS A 48 15.79 20.37 -7.75
CA LYS A 48 14.94 19.88 -6.66
C LYS A 48 13.91 20.95 -6.28
N VAL A 49 12.77 20.53 -5.72
CA VAL A 49 11.68 21.44 -5.30
C VAL A 49 12.20 22.55 -4.37
N SER A 50 13.02 22.22 -3.38
CA SER A 50 13.62 23.20 -2.46
C SER A 50 14.51 24.25 -3.14
N GLU A 51 15.22 23.89 -4.23
CA GLU A 51 16.00 24.84 -5.01
C GLU A 51 15.10 25.79 -5.82
N LEU A 52 14.01 25.27 -6.37
CA LEU A 52 13.03 26.08 -7.11
C LEU A 52 12.33 27.06 -6.17
N GLN A 53 11.95 26.60 -4.98
CA GLN A 53 11.37 27.45 -3.92
C GLN A 53 12.32 28.57 -3.54
N LYS A 54 13.59 28.24 -3.25
CA LYS A 54 14.61 29.23 -2.90
C LYS A 54 14.83 30.25 -4.01
N ARG A 55 14.99 29.82 -5.27
CA ARG A 55 15.18 30.73 -6.41
C ARG A 55 14.01 31.67 -6.62
N LEU A 56 12.78 31.18 -6.46
CA LEU A 56 11.58 32.00 -6.61
C LEU A 56 11.45 33.01 -5.47
N ALA A 57 11.73 32.57 -4.24
CA ALA A 57 11.76 33.45 -3.07
C ALA A 57 12.84 34.54 -3.18
N ASP A 58 14.06 34.18 -3.59
CA ASP A 58 15.16 35.10 -3.86
C ASP A 58 14.80 36.11 -4.97
N PHE A 59 14.02 35.71 -5.96
CA PHE A 59 13.60 36.59 -7.06
C PHE A 59 12.62 37.68 -6.60
N TYR A 60 11.67 37.32 -5.74
CA TYR A 60 10.67 38.23 -5.19
C TYR A 60 11.10 38.93 -3.89
N GLY A 61 12.23 38.53 -3.30
CA GLY A 61 12.68 39.05 -2.01
C GLY A 61 11.84 38.56 -0.82
N LEU A 62 11.33 37.31 -0.90
CA LEU A 62 10.54 36.69 0.16
C LEU A 62 11.45 35.87 1.07
N ASP A 63 11.32 36.04 2.39
CA ASP A 63 12.04 35.21 3.35
C ASP A 63 11.24 33.93 3.66
N LEU A 64 11.76 32.79 3.21
CA LEU A 64 11.15 31.47 3.46
C LEU A 64 11.30 31.03 4.92
N CYS A 65 12.31 31.52 5.65
CA CYS A 65 12.51 31.14 7.04
C CYS A 65 11.41 31.71 7.95
N SER A 66 10.97 32.94 7.67
CA SER A 66 9.87 33.59 8.40
C SER A 66 8.51 32.93 8.14
N ALA A 67 8.33 32.22 7.02
CA ALA A 67 7.09 31.52 6.68
C ALA A 67 7.05 30.05 7.14
N SER A 68 8.14 29.57 7.72
CA SER A 68 8.29 28.21 8.24
C SER A 68 7.66 28.01 9.63
N GLU A 69 6.89 28.97 10.15
CA GLU A 69 6.21 28.76 11.43
C GLU A 69 5.34 27.49 11.37
N PRO A 70 5.42 26.62 12.40
CA PRO A 70 4.80 25.31 12.36
C PRO A 70 3.28 25.44 12.26
N GLU A 71 2.77 25.25 11.05
CA GLU A 71 1.34 25.20 10.72
C GLU A 71 0.60 24.08 11.47
N THR A 72 1.31 23.25 12.23
CA THR A 72 0.76 22.27 13.18
C THR A 72 -0.17 22.96 14.21
N ALA A 73 0.18 24.15 14.70
CA ALA A 73 -0.66 24.86 15.67
C ALA A 73 -1.93 25.46 15.05
N ILE A 74 -1.92 25.77 13.74
CA ILE A 74 -3.06 26.38 13.05
C ILE A 74 -3.99 25.30 12.46
N GLN A 75 -3.46 24.17 11.98
CA GLN A 75 -4.28 23.02 11.60
C GLN A 75 -4.97 22.38 12.80
N GLU A 76 -4.30 22.33 13.97
CA GLU A 76 -5.00 21.98 15.21
C GLU A 76 -6.12 22.99 15.50
N ALA A 77 -5.88 24.30 15.36
CA ALA A 77 -6.90 25.32 15.62
C ALA A 77 -8.11 25.29 14.65
N LEU A 78 -7.94 24.79 13.43
CA LEU A 78 -8.97 24.73 12.39
C LEU A 78 -9.76 23.42 12.34
N LEU A 79 -9.33 22.39 13.05
CA LEU A 79 -10.16 21.21 13.30
C LEU A 79 -11.31 21.62 14.21
N ASP A 80 -12.53 21.27 13.77
CA ASP A 80 -13.76 21.47 14.53
C ASP A 80 -13.55 20.89 15.94
N PRO A 81 -14.02 21.54 17.02
CA PRO A 81 -13.79 21.05 18.39
C PRO A 81 -14.19 19.58 18.59
N ILE A 82 -15.15 19.11 17.78
CA ILE A 82 -15.62 17.73 17.74
C ILE A 82 -14.53 16.77 17.22
N ASP A 83 -13.81 17.11 16.16
CA ASP A 83 -12.77 16.24 15.59
C ASP A 83 -11.57 16.10 16.52
N ARG A 84 -11.22 17.16 17.26
CA ARG A 84 -10.18 17.09 18.30
C ARG A 84 -10.58 16.19 19.45
N GLU A 85 -11.84 16.26 19.86
CA GLU A 85 -12.34 15.38 20.91
C GLU A 85 -12.39 13.92 20.46
N ILE A 86 -12.73 13.66 19.18
CA ILE A 86 -12.67 12.32 18.59
C ILE A 86 -11.24 11.80 18.57
N GLN A 87 -10.29 12.58 18.05
CA GLN A 87 -8.87 12.17 18.01
C GLN A 87 -8.32 11.92 19.41
N ARG A 88 -8.62 12.82 20.36
CA ARG A 88 -8.22 12.67 21.76
C ARG A 88 -8.77 11.38 22.37
N LYS A 89 -10.04 11.06 22.12
CA LYS A 89 -10.68 9.81 22.59
C LYS A 89 -10.06 8.58 21.93
N GLN A 90 -9.81 8.62 20.63
CA GLN A 90 -9.14 7.52 19.91
C GLN A 90 -7.73 7.28 20.47
N TRP A 91 -6.99 8.35 20.74
CA TRP A 91 -5.64 8.25 21.29
C TRP A 91 -5.62 7.74 22.73
N ALA A 92 -6.56 8.22 23.57
CA ALA A 92 -6.75 7.71 24.92
C ALA A 92 -7.09 6.21 24.91
N HIS A 93 -8.00 5.79 24.03
CA HIS A 93 -8.35 4.37 23.88
C HIS A 93 -7.15 3.51 23.45
N LEU A 94 -6.31 4.00 22.52
CA LEU A 94 -5.08 3.31 22.13
C LEU A 94 -4.07 3.21 23.28
N GLN A 95 -4.00 4.23 24.15
CA GLN A 95 -3.19 4.17 25.37
C GLN A 95 -3.72 3.14 26.37
N ASP A 96 -5.04 3.10 26.57
CA ASP A 96 -5.69 2.11 27.44
C ASP A 96 -5.44 0.68 26.93
N LEU A 97 -5.58 0.45 25.62
CA LEU A 97 -5.24 -0.83 24.98
C LEU A 97 -3.76 -1.19 25.18
N GLY A 98 -2.87 -0.21 25.09
CA GLY A 98 -1.45 -0.41 25.35
C GLY A 98 -1.15 -0.83 26.80
N GLN A 99 -1.86 -0.26 27.77
CA GLN A 99 -1.75 -0.64 29.18
C GLN A 99 -2.33 -2.02 29.46
N GLU A 100 -3.50 -2.33 28.90
CA GLU A 100 -4.13 -3.65 29.02
C GLU A 100 -3.23 -4.75 28.41
N TRP A 101 -2.61 -4.45 27.27
CA TRP A 101 -1.62 -5.33 26.67
C TRP A 101 -0.42 -5.57 27.59
N ALA A 102 0.16 -4.52 28.17
CA ALA A 102 1.28 -4.63 29.09
C ALA A 102 0.94 -5.48 30.34
N LEU A 103 -0.24 -5.25 30.94
CA LEU A 103 -0.72 -6.03 32.09
C LEU A 103 -1.01 -7.50 31.73
N SER A 104 -1.52 -7.76 30.53
CA SER A 104 -1.76 -9.11 30.04
C SER A 104 -0.43 -9.87 29.89
N VAL A 105 0.59 -9.22 29.34
CA VAL A 105 1.94 -9.78 29.24
C VAL A 105 2.54 -10.07 30.61
N GLU A 106 2.46 -9.12 31.55
CA GLU A 106 3.00 -9.29 32.91
C GLU A 106 2.31 -10.43 33.68
N SER A 107 1.01 -10.63 33.45
CA SER A 107 0.22 -11.70 34.07
C SER A 107 0.30 -13.05 33.33
N GLY A 108 1.07 -13.14 32.24
CA GLY A 108 1.16 -14.34 31.41
C GLY A 108 -0.14 -14.71 30.69
N LYS A 109 -1.06 -13.75 30.56
CA LYS A 109 -2.34 -13.91 29.86
C LYS A 109 -2.20 -13.48 28.41
N LYS A 110 -2.88 -14.18 27.50
CA LYS A 110 -2.97 -13.78 26.11
C LYS A 110 -3.83 -12.52 26.00
N PHE A 111 -3.27 -11.45 25.45
CA PHE A 111 -4.02 -10.25 25.10
C PHE A 111 -4.85 -10.51 23.83
N GLU A 112 -6.15 -10.23 23.89
CA GLU A 112 -7.08 -10.39 22.77
C GLU A 112 -7.63 -9.02 22.37
N LEU A 113 -7.04 -8.41 21.33
CA LEU A 113 -7.39 -7.06 20.85
C LEU A 113 -8.87 -6.92 20.48
N CYS A 114 -9.46 -8.04 20.04
CA CYS A 114 -10.88 -8.25 20.00
C CYS A 114 -11.04 -9.69 20.47
N SER A 115 -11.42 -9.92 21.73
CA SER A 115 -12.04 -11.21 22.01
C SER A 115 -13.15 -11.35 20.97
N HIS A 116 -13.13 -12.43 20.18
CA HIS A 116 -14.33 -12.94 19.53
C HIS A 116 -15.25 -13.36 20.68
N ARG A 117 -15.74 -12.35 21.40
CA ARG A 117 -16.87 -12.45 22.26
C ARG A 117 -17.92 -12.93 21.29
N SER A 118 -18.31 -14.20 21.47
CA SER A 118 -19.45 -14.81 20.82
C SER A 118 -20.42 -13.70 20.46
N GLU A 119 -20.72 -13.50 19.16
CA GLU A 119 -21.54 -12.37 18.65
C GLU A 119 -22.92 -12.27 19.33
N TYR A 120 -23.21 -13.19 20.25
CA TYR A 120 -24.40 -13.37 21.05
C TYR A 120 -24.25 -12.89 22.51
N GLU A 121 -23.05 -12.62 23.03
CA GLU A 121 -22.87 -12.09 24.39
C GLU A 121 -22.85 -10.56 24.39
N VAL A 122 -24.04 -9.98 24.58
CA VAL A 122 -24.21 -8.55 24.84
C VAL A 122 -23.40 -8.16 26.09
N HIS A 123 -22.55 -7.14 25.94
CA HIS A 123 -21.72 -6.64 27.04
C HIS A 123 -22.60 -6.30 28.26
N PRO A 124 -22.28 -6.72 29.50
CA PRO A 124 -23.11 -6.47 30.69
C PRO A 124 -23.42 -4.99 30.93
N GLN A 125 -22.48 -4.12 30.55
CA GLN A 125 -22.70 -2.66 30.52
C GLN A 125 -23.77 -2.27 29.50
N LEU A 126 -23.68 -2.76 28.26
CA LEU A 126 -24.65 -2.46 27.20
C LEU A 126 -26.05 -2.98 27.58
N GLN A 127 -26.14 -4.15 28.21
CA GLN A 127 -27.41 -4.64 28.74
C GLN A 127 -28.01 -3.68 29.79
N ARG A 128 -27.20 -3.19 30.73
CA ARG A 128 -27.65 -2.17 31.71
C ARG A 128 -28.09 -0.88 31.03
N ASP A 129 -27.33 -0.41 30.04
CA ASP A 129 -27.67 0.82 29.31
C ASP A 129 -29.00 0.66 28.54
N ILE A 130 -29.25 -0.50 27.94
CA ILE A 130 -30.54 -0.84 27.30
C ILE A 130 -31.67 -0.84 28.35
N GLU A 131 -31.48 -1.53 29.48
CA GLU A 131 -32.49 -1.60 30.55
C GLU A 131 -32.82 -0.22 31.13
N ASP A 132 -31.82 0.64 31.32
CA ASP A 132 -31.99 1.99 31.83
C ASP A 132 -32.77 2.89 30.85
N VAL A 133 -32.47 2.82 29.55
CA VAL A 133 -33.20 3.58 28.53
C VAL A 133 -34.66 3.13 28.46
N LEU A 134 -34.92 1.82 28.48
CA LEU A 134 -36.28 1.29 28.46
C LEU A 134 -37.05 1.66 29.74
N ARG A 135 -36.39 1.66 30.91
CA ARG A 135 -36.99 2.05 32.19
C ARG A 135 -37.35 3.53 32.23
N GLN A 136 -36.46 4.41 31.77
CA GLN A 136 -36.69 5.86 31.73
C GLN A 136 -37.88 6.25 30.84
N GLN A 137 -38.06 5.53 29.73
CA GLN A 137 -39.16 5.77 28.80
C GLN A 137 -40.50 5.24 29.33
N GLY A 138 -40.49 4.12 30.06
CA GLY A 138 -41.67 3.57 30.73
C GLY A 138 -42.24 4.47 31.83
N THR A 139 -41.41 5.29 32.49
CA THR A 139 -41.86 6.23 33.53
C THR A 139 -42.47 7.53 32.99
N ASN A 140 -42.16 7.91 31.75
CA ASN A 140 -42.58 9.21 31.19
C ASN A 140 -43.85 9.14 30.33
N GLN A 141 -44.36 7.95 30.01
CA GLN A 141 -45.55 7.79 29.17
C GLN A 141 -46.74 7.22 29.95
N GLY A 142 -47.45 8.11 30.66
CA GLY A 142 -48.84 7.89 31.09
C GLY A 142 -49.85 7.93 29.92
N THR A 143 -49.38 7.92 28.67
CA THR A 143 -50.20 7.91 27.46
C THR A 143 -49.89 6.63 26.72
N HIS A 144 -50.84 5.71 26.72
CA HIS A 144 -50.78 4.40 26.08
C HIS A 144 -50.61 4.56 24.56
N VAL A 145 -49.37 4.72 24.10
CA VAL A 145 -49.04 4.61 22.67
C VAL A 145 -49.15 3.14 22.30
N GLN A 146 -50.27 2.80 21.67
CA GLN A 146 -50.47 1.54 21.01
C GLN A 146 -49.43 1.48 19.87
N LEU A 147 -48.26 0.88 20.13
CA LEU A 147 -47.28 0.60 19.08
C LEU A 147 -47.95 -0.35 18.09
N ALA A 148 -48.52 0.22 17.03
CA ALA A 148 -48.95 -0.53 15.87
C ALA A 148 -47.70 -1.18 15.28
N SER A 149 -47.73 -2.51 15.17
CA SER A 149 -46.69 -3.35 14.59
C SER A 149 -46.44 -2.95 13.13
N ALA A 150 -45.64 -1.90 12.91
CA ALA A 150 -45.13 -1.57 11.59
C ALA A 150 -44.08 -2.63 11.24
N SER A 151 -44.55 -3.65 10.51
CA SER A 151 -43.77 -4.73 9.92
C SER A 151 -42.69 -4.15 9.01
N THR A 152 -41.57 -3.75 9.60
CA THR A 152 -40.35 -3.41 8.88
C THR A 152 -39.78 -4.74 8.38
N GLY A 153 -39.57 -4.83 7.07
CA GLY A 153 -39.38 -6.08 6.33
C GLY A 153 -38.38 -7.03 6.98
N GLN A 154 -38.74 -8.33 7.00
CA GLN A 154 -37.88 -9.45 7.36
C GLN A 154 -36.66 -9.54 6.43
N GLY A 155 -35.66 -8.69 6.68
CA GLY A 155 -34.36 -8.73 6.03
C GLY A 155 -33.33 -9.26 7.02
N SER A 156 -32.93 -10.52 6.84
CA SER A 156 -31.81 -11.22 7.49
C SER A 156 -31.88 -11.43 9.02
N LEU A 157 -31.81 -12.70 9.42
CA LEU A 157 -31.80 -13.20 10.82
C LEU A 157 -30.46 -12.99 11.54
N GLN A 158 -29.62 -12.04 11.11
CA GLN A 158 -28.37 -11.79 11.82
C GLN A 158 -28.60 -10.89 13.03
N PRO A 159 -28.04 -11.24 14.21
CA PRO A 159 -28.05 -10.34 15.35
C PRO A 159 -27.36 -9.03 14.97
N PRO A 160 -27.88 -7.88 15.43
CA PRO A 160 -27.25 -6.59 15.17
C PRO A 160 -25.86 -6.52 15.82
N SER A 161 -24.91 -5.88 15.14
CA SER A 161 -23.56 -5.67 15.69
C SER A 161 -23.59 -4.78 16.93
N ALA A 162 -22.56 -4.87 17.79
CA ALA A 162 -22.48 -4.05 19.00
C ALA A 162 -22.55 -2.54 18.72
N ASP A 163 -21.91 -2.07 17.65
CA ASP A 163 -21.96 -0.67 17.21
C ASP A 163 -23.39 -0.25 16.82
N THR A 164 -24.14 -1.17 16.19
CA THR A 164 -25.54 -0.93 15.82
C THR A 164 -26.41 -0.79 17.08
N ILE A 165 -26.18 -1.63 18.09
CA ILE A 165 -26.90 -1.56 19.36
C ILE A 165 -26.56 -0.25 20.09
N HIS A 166 -25.29 0.16 20.13
CA HIS A 166 -24.89 1.45 20.71
C HIS A 166 -25.52 2.64 19.98
N ALA A 167 -25.59 2.60 18.65
CA ALA A 167 -26.28 3.61 17.86
C ALA A 167 -27.78 3.67 18.20
N TRP A 168 -28.43 2.52 18.39
CA TRP A 168 -29.84 2.46 18.82
C TRP A 168 -30.04 3.00 20.23
N VAL A 169 -29.17 2.69 21.19
CA VAL A 169 -29.23 3.24 22.56
C VAL A 169 -29.13 4.77 22.52
N GLY A 170 -28.17 5.33 21.78
CA GLY A 170 -28.02 6.78 21.65
C GLY A 170 -29.21 7.45 20.95
N ALA A 171 -29.72 6.86 19.87
CA ALA A 171 -30.88 7.38 19.16
C ALA A 171 -32.16 7.32 20.02
N ALA A 172 -32.38 6.24 20.76
CA ALA A 172 -33.52 6.09 21.67
C ALA A 172 -33.47 7.09 22.84
N GLN A 173 -32.28 7.39 23.37
CA GLN A 173 -32.11 8.47 24.38
C GLN A 173 -32.50 9.85 23.85
N ASN A 174 -32.34 10.08 22.54
CA ASN A 174 -32.76 11.31 21.86
C ASN A 174 -34.22 11.29 21.40
N GLY A 175 -35.00 10.25 21.74
CA GLY A 175 -36.43 10.15 21.41
C GLY A 175 -36.75 9.50 20.06
N ASP A 176 -35.78 8.82 19.42
CA ASP A 176 -36.05 8.06 18.19
C ASP A 176 -36.89 6.80 18.50
N VAL A 177 -38.14 6.82 18.02
CA VAL A 177 -39.13 5.76 18.24
C VAL A 177 -38.74 4.45 17.54
N SER A 178 -38.06 4.52 16.38
CA SER A 178 -37.64 3.33 15.64
C SER A 178 -36.48 2.63 16.32
N ALA A 179 -35.52 3.38 16.84
CA ALA A 179 -34.43 2.83 17.64
C ALA A 179 -34.94 2.16 18.92
N LEU A 180 -35.91 2.79 19.59
CA LEU A 180 -36.56 2.25 20.78
C LEU A 180 -37.32 0.94 20.49
N ALA A 181 -38.05 0.87 19.37
CA ALA A 181 -38.70 -0.36 18.92
C ALA A 181 -37.70 -1.50 18.67
N ASN A 182 -36.56 -1.19 18.03
CA ASN A 182 -35.49 -2.18 17.79
C ASN A 182 -34.86 -2.68 19.11
N LEU A 183 -34.69 -1.81 20.11
CA LEU A 183 -34.20 -2.19 21.44
C LEU A 183 -35.18 -3.10 22.18
N PHE A 184 -36.49 -2.85 22.09
CA PHE A 184 -37.50 -3.75 22.65
C PHE A 184 -37.47 -5.13 22.00
N HIS A 185 -37.33 -5.19 20.66
CA HIS A 185 -37.18 -6.46 19.95
C HIS A 185 -35.92 -7.21 20.39
N LEU A 186 -34.78 -6.51 20.50
CA LEU A 186 -33.53 -7.09 20.97
C LEU A 186 -33.65 -7.63 22.40
N GLN A 187 -34.32 -6.90 23.30
CA GLN A 187 -34.56 -7.36 24.68
C GLN A 187 -35.38 -8.65 24.72
N GLY A 188 -36.40 -8.77 23.86
CA GLY A 188 -37.19 -10.01 23.74
C GLY A 188 -36.33 -11.20 23.30
N HIS A 189 -35.37 -10.98 22.39
CA HIS A 189 -34.42 -12.01 21.98
C HIS A 189 -33.48 -12.42 23.12
N ILE A 190 -32.92 -11.46 23.87
CA ILE A 190 -32.02 -11.73 25.00
C ILE A 190 -32.73 -12.56 26.08
N GLN A 191 -33.97 -12.21 26.43
CA GLN A 191 -34.76 -12.93 27.44
C GLN A 191 -35.15 -14.35 26.97
N SER A 192 -35.39 -14.52 25.68
CA SER A 192 -35.75 -15.84 25.11
C SER A 192 -34.56 -16.82 25.16
N SER A 193 -33.33 -16.33 24.98
CA SER A 193 -32.12 -17.15 25.01
C SER A 193 -31.76 -17.68 26.41
N THR A 194 -32.24 -17.07 27.50
CA THR A 194 -31.88 -17.48 28.87
C THR A 194 -32.67 -18.67 29.43
N HIS A 195 -33.66 -19.21 28.70
CA HIS A 195 -34.59 -20.22 29.24
C HIS A 195 -34.40 -21.68 28.75
N THR A 196 -33.36 -22.03 27.99
CA THR A 196 -33.19 -23.38 27.40
C THR A 196 -32.18 -24.28 28.15
N VAL A 197 -32.11 -24.22 29.48
CA VAL A 197 -31.38 -25.21 30.29
C VAL A 197 -32.37 -25.98 31.17
N GLY A 198 -33.07 -26.93 30.52
CA GLY A 198 -34.03 -27.84 31.15
C GLY A 198 -33.52 -29.27 31.15
N SER A 199 -33.13 -29.74 32.33
CA SER A 199 -32.83 -31.09 32.79
C SER A 199 -33.36 -32.25 31.94
N GLN A 200 -32.43 -33.05 31.39
CA GLN A 200 -32.73 -34.36 30.79
C GLN A 200 -32.59 -35.46 31.87
N PRO A 201 -33.56 -36.39 32.03
CA PRO A 201 -33.51 -37.43 33.06
C PRO A 201 -32.63 -38.63 32.70
N LEU A 202 -31.96 -39.15 33.73
CA LEU A 202 -31.02 -40.26 33.78
C LEU A 202 -31.75 -41.63 33.77
N PRO A 203 -31.36 -42.61 32.93
CA PRO A 203 -31.77 -44.00 33.12
C PRO A 203 -30.71 -44.83 33.87
N THR A 204 -31.19 -45.56 34.88
CA THR A 204 -30.51 -46.52 35.76
C THR A 204 -30.14 -47.87 35.10
N PRO A 205 -29.26 -48.67 35.74
CA PRO A 205 -28.50 -49.76 35.09
C PRO A 205 -29.14 -51.14 35.23
N SER A 206 -28.80 -52.07 34.33
CA SER A 206 -28.95 -53.52 34.58
C SER A 206 -27.92 -54.36 33.79
N HIS A 207 -27.40 -55.34 34.52
CA HIS A 207 -26.34 -56.31 34.26
C HIS A 207 -26.64 -57.31 33.12
N LEU A 208 -25.61 -57.76 32.37
CA LEU A 208 -25.10 -59.15 32.24
C LEU A 208 -24.05 -59.27 31.08
N SER A 209 -23.13 -60.23 31.23
CA SER A 209 -21.77 -60.33 30.64
C SER A 209 -21.66 -61.10 29.26
N PRO A 210 -20.49 -61.66 28.85
CA PRO A 210 -19.53 -61.30 27.74
C PRO A 210 -19.58 -62.31 26.52
N PRO A 211 -18.71 -62.38 25.45
CA PRO A 211 -17.27 -62.09 25.33
C PRO A 211 -16.71 -61.41 24.02
N THR A 212 -15.40 -61.11 24.08
CA THR A 212 -14.31 -60.75 23.11
C THR A 212 -14.39 -61.25 21.65
N PRO A 213 -13.45 -60.89 20.73
CA PRO A 213 -12.65 -59.66 20.53
C PRO A 213 -12.66 -59.20 19.04
N SER A 214 -12.28 -57.95 18.70
CA SER A 214 -11.45 -57.68 17.49
C SER A 214 -11.23 -56.20 17.13
N ILE A 215 -9.94 -55.93 16.87
CA ILE A 215 -9.35 -55.08 15.82
C ILE A 215 -9.37 -53.56 16.04
N SER A 216 -8.16 -53.10 16.34
CA SER A 216 -7.63 -51.74 16.21
C SER A 216 -8.10 -51.02 14.95
N LEU A 217 -8.65 -49.82 15.11
CA LEU A 217 -8.81 -48.86 14.03
C LEU A 217 -8.00 -47.59 14.34
N ALA A 218 -7.23 -47.18 13.34
CA ALA A 218 -6.19 -46.19 13.39
C ALA A 218 -6.64 -44.84 13.97
N SER A 219 -5.75 -44.29 14.80
CA SER A 219 -5.74 -42.89 15.21
C SER A 219 -5.69 -41.99 13.97
N LEU A 220 -6.82 -41.36 13.65
CA LEU A 220 -6.84 -40.19 12.78
C LEU A 220 -6.20 -39.04 13.56
N ALA A 221 -4.97 -38.70 13.20
CA ALA A 221 -4.34 -37.46 13.60
C ALA A 221 -5.14 -36.30 12.99
N GLN A 222 -5.89 -35.62 13.85
CA GLN A 222 -6.56 -34.37 13.56
C GLN A 222 -5.46 -33.30 13.34
N PRO A 223 -5.40 -32.61 12.18
CA PRO A 223 -4.45 -31.51 12.03
C PRO A 223 -4.90 -30.38 12.96
N SER A 224 -4.18 -30.19 14.06
CA SER A 224 -4.25 -28.98 14.86
C SER A 224 -3.91 -27.81 13.95
N ILE A 225 -4.91 -26.99 13.62
CA ILE A 225 -4.72 -25.66 13.07
C ILE A 225 -4.16 -24.81 14.23
N GLY A 226 -2.86 -24.99 14.47
CA GLY A 226 -2.12 -24.18 15.42
C GLY A 226 -2.09 -22.75 14.91
N GLY A 227 -2.70 -21.82 15.64
CA GLY A 227 -2.51 -20.40 15.39
C GLY A 227 -1.03 -20.08 15.49
N GLN A 228 -0.39 -19.72 14.38
CA GLN A 228 0.98 -19.24 14.41
C GLN A 228 1.06 -18.06 15.40
N PRO A 229 2.07 -18.04 16.28
CA PRO A 229 2.23 -16.94 17.22
C PRO A 229 2.39 -15.64 16.44
N LEU A 230 1.61 -14.61 16.78
CA LEU A 230 1.64 -13.26 16.18
C LEU A 230 3.06 -12.65 16.06
N SER A 231 4.00 -13.12 16.89
CA SER A 231 5.43 -12.78 16.80
C SER A 231 6.06 -13.17 15.45
N GLU A 232 5.77 -14.37 14.94
CA GLU A 232 6.33 -14.85 13.66
C GLU A 232 5.85 -13.99 12.49
N GLN A 233 4.61 -13.51 12.56
CA GLN A 233 4.06 -12.62 11.55
C GLN A 233 4.71 -11.23 11.60
N ALA A 234 4.97 -10.69 12.79
CA ALA A 234 5.68 -9.41 12.93
C ALA A 234 7.12 -9.48 12.41
N ASP A 235 7.84 -10.57 12.72
CA ASP A 235 9.20 -10.80 12.24
C ASP A 235 9.25 -10.97 10.71
N LEU A 236 8.26 -11.66 10.13
CA LEU A 236 8.11 -11.76 8.68
C LEU A 236 7.89 -10.37 8.05
N LEU A 237 6.98 -9.56 8.62
CA LEU A 237 6.70 -8.21 8.12
C LEU A 237 7.92 -7.29 8.20
N ARG A 238 8.72 -7.39 9.28
CA ARG A 238 9.98 -6.65 9.43
C ARG A 238 10.99 -7.05 8.36
N THR A 239 11.19 -8.36 8.17
CA THR A 239 12.08 -8.91 7.14
C THR A 239 11.66 -8.46 5.75
N CYS A 240 10.35 -8.43 5.44
CA CYS A 240 9.84 -7.88 4.18
C CYS A 240 10.28 -6.43 3.96
N ASN A 241 10.18 -5.61 5.01
CA ASN A 241 10.43 -4.19 4.88
C ASN A 241 11.92 -3.91 4.67
N GLU A 242 12.78 -4.73 5.27
CA GLU A 242 14.23 -4.72 5.05
C GLU A 242 14.58 -5.15 3.63
N ASP A 243 13.96 -6.22 3.12
CA ASP A 243 14.16 -6.69 1.74
C ASP A 243 13.71 -5.63 0.70
N ILE A 244 12.57 -4.97 0.93
CA ILE A 244 12.09 -3.88 0.07
C ILE A 244 13.08 -2.70 0.08
N LYS A 245 13.53 -2.27 1.26
CA LYS A 245 14.52 -1.19 1.37
C LYS A 245 15.84 -1.56 0.69
N ALA A 246 16.28 -2.80 0.84
CA ALA A 246 17.47 -3.30 0.18
C ALA A 246 17.33 -3.29 -1.34
N LEU A 247 16.12 -3.57 -1.86
CA LEU A 247 15.85 -3.37 -3.28
C LEU A 247 15.93 -1.89 -3.65
N ASP A 248 15.27 -0.99 -2.93
CA ASP A 248 15.22 0.45 -3.27
C ASP A 248 16.58 1.17 -3.16
N THR A 249 17.54 0.61 -2.43
CA THR A 249 18.87 1.23 -2.23
C THR A 249 19.80 1.06 -3.45
N ALA A 250 19.47 0.20 -4.42
CA ALA A 250 20.27 0.01 -5.63
C ALA A 250 20.19 1.26 -6.52
N ASN A 251 21.26 2.07 -6.52
CA ASN A 251 21.29 3.36 -7.20
C ASN A 251 21.91 3.30 -8.61
N GLY A 252 22.40 2.13 -9.04
CA GLY A 252 23.04 1.96 -10.34
C GLY A 252 22.78 0.60 -11.01
N LEU A 253 23.15 0.53 -12.30
CA LEU A 253 23.11 -0.70 -13.11
C LEU A 253 23.93 -1.83 -12.45
N GLN A 254 25.11 -1.51 -11.93
CA GLN A 254 26.00 -2.46 -11.26
C GLN A 254 25.33 -3.13 -10.05
N ASP A 255 24.74 -2.33 -9.16
CA ASP A 255 24.05 -2.84 -7.97
C ASP A 255 22.90 -3.79 -8.34
N VAL A 256 22.15 -3.44 -9.39
CA VAL A 256 21.02 -4.24 -9.87
C VAL A 256 21.48 -5.59 -10.38
N ILE A 257 22.51 -5.62 -11.23
CA ILE A 257 23.10 -6.87 -11.72
C ILE A 257 23.60 -7.71 -10.54
N PHE A 258 24.34 -7.13 -9.60
CA PHE A 258 24.84 -7.82 -8.42
C PHE A 258 23.71 -8.41 -7.55
N GLN A 259 22.60 -7.70 -7.41
CA GLN A 259 21.45 -8.19 -6.65
C GLN A 259 20.75 -9.39 -7.31
N VAL A 260 20.68 -9.42 -8.64
CA VAL A 260 20.12 -10.56 -9.37
C VAL A 260 21.05 -11.77 -9.25
N GLU A 261 22.36 -11.58 -9.47
CA GLU A 261 23.36 -12.65 -9.40
C GLU A 261 23.53 -13.25 -8.00
N SER A 262 23.49 -12.41 -6.97
CA SER A 262 23.56 -12.87 -5.58
C SER A 262 22.32 -13.67 -5.15
N GLY A 263 21.32 -13.82 -6.02
CA GLY A 263 20.10 -14.57 -5.75
C GLY A 263 19.12 -13.83 -4.83
N LYS A 264 19.38 -12.56 -4.48
CA LYS A 264 18.47 -11.77 -3.64
C LYS A 264 17.11 -11.58 -4.30
N VAL A 265 17.11 -11.25 -5.61
CA VAL A 265 15.86 -11.10 -6.38
C VAL A 265 15.08 -12.42 -6.39
N LYS A 266 15.76 -13.54 -6.64
CA LYS A 266 15.14 -14.87 -6.60
C LYS A 266 14.57 -15.21 -5.22
N LYS A 267 15.31 -14.95 -4.14
CA LYS A 267 14.83 -15.15 -2.76
C LYS A 267 13.55 -14.36 -2.47
N ILE A 268 13.48 -13.10 -2.92
CA ILE A 268 12.29 -12.26 -2.76
C ILE A 268 11.13 -12.78 -3.62
N CYS A 269 11.40 -13.27 -4.84
CA CYS A 269 10.40 -13.97 -5.65
C CYS A 269 9.87 -15.25 -4.97
N ASP A 270 10.74 -16.06 -4.36
CA ASP A 270 10.34 -17.29 -3.68
C ASP A 270 9.52 -17.01 -2.42
N LEU A 271 9.84 -15.91 -1.70
CA LEU A 271 9.14 -15.51 -0.46
C LEU A 271 7.79 -14.82 -0.71
N TYR A 272 7.70 -13.98 -1.75
CA TYR A 272 6.54 -13.10 -1.95
C TYR A 272 5.81 -13.32 -3.28
N GLY A 273 6.43 -14.01 -4.23
CA GLY A 273 5.83 -14.29 -5.52
C GLY A 273 4.59 -15.18 -5.40
N PRO A 274 3.78 -15.27 -6.46
CA PRO A 274 2.72 -16.27 -6.53
C PRO A 274 3.40 -17.63 -6.37
N GLY A 275 3.21 -18.25 -5.21
CA GLY A 275 3.92 -19.48 -4.87
C GLY A 275 3.80 -20.47 -6.01
N SER A 276 4.93 -21.00 -6.48
CA SER A 276 4.98 -22.01 -7.55
C SER A 276 4.25 -23.31 -7.18
N SER A 277 3.71 -23.40 -5.96
CA SER A 277 2.84 -24.48 -5.54
C SER A 277 1.52 -24.41 -6.31
N SER A 278 1.41 -25.28 -7.30
CA SER A 278 0.24 -25.64 -8.14
C SER A 278 -0.98 -26.16 -7.34
N SER A 279 -1.19 -25.68 -6.12
CA SER A 279 -2.34 -26.03 -5.30
C SER A 279 -3.47 -25.08 -5.66
N SER A 280 -4.30 -25.50 -6.61
CA SER A 280 -5.49 -24.81 -7.12
C SER A 280 -6.61 -24.66 -6.08
N SER A 281 -6.33 -24.13 -4.89
CA SER A 281 -7.38 -23.82 -3.92
C SER A 281 -7.96 -22.44 -4.23
N THR A 282 -9.05 -22.47 -4.98
CA THR A 282 -9.94 -21.36 -5.33
C THR A 282 -10.62 -20.81 -4.07
N THR A 283 -9.87 -20.13 -3.21
CA THR A 283 -10.42 -19.40 -2.06
C THR A 283 -9.99 -17.94 -2.19
N THR A 284 -10.98 -17.08 -2.45
CA THR A 284 -10.91 -15.64 -2.74
C THR A 284 -10.41 -14.76 -1.57
N ALA A 285 -9.73 -15.34 -0.59
CA ALA A 285 -9.15 -14.59 0.51
C ALA A 285 -7.88 -13.87 0.02
N THR A 286 -7.96 -12.56 -0.15
CA THR A 286 -6.82 -11.69 -0.45
C THR A 286 -5.87 -11.74 0.76
N THR A 287 -4.92 -12.66 0.73
CA THR A 287 -3.89 -12.78 1.77
C THR A 287 -2.98 -11.54 1.70
N PRO A 288 -2.54 -10.99 2.85
CA PRO A 288 -1.74 -9.75 2.92
C PRO A 288 -0.41 -9.82 2.13
N THR A 289 0.09 -11.01 1.82
CA THR A 289 1.23 -11.25 0.92
C THR A 289 0.97 -10.78 -0.51
N THR A 290 -0.27 -10.89 -1.00
CA THR A 290 -0.67 -10.53 -2.36
C THR A 290 -0.59 -9.01 -2.62
N VAL A 291 -0.92 -8.19 -1.61
CA VAL A 291 -0.85 -6.72 -1.73
C VAL A 291 0.61 -6.26 -1.82
N LYS A 292 1.50 -6.84 -1.01
CA LYS A 292 2.93 -6.50 -1.02
C LYS A 292 3.60 -6.91 -2.33
N TRP A 293 3.30 -8.10 -2.85
CA TRP A 293 3.81 -8.55 -4.14
C TRP A 293 3.48 -7.58 -5.26
N LYS A 294 2.26 -7.04 -5.30
CA LYS A 294 1.84 -6.07 -6.32
C LYS A 294 2.75 -4.84 -6.39
N ASN A 295 3.25 -4.39 -5.23
CA ASN A 295 4.14 -3.22 -5.16
C ASN A 295 5.57 -3.54 -5.60
N ILE A 296 6.07 -4.74 -5.30
CA ILE A 296 7.48 -5.12 -5.53
C ILE A 296 7.68 -5.76 -6.92
N LYS A 297 6.64 -6.43 -7.45
CA LYS A 297 6.68 -7.17 -8.72
C LYS A 297 7.24 -6.32 -9.85
N GLY A 298 6.81 -5.07 -9.97
CA GLY A 298 7.30 -4.16 -11.01
C GLY A 298 8.82 -3.99 -10.93
N THR A 299 9.36 -3.72 -9.76
CA THR A 299 10.81 -3.55 -9.54
C THR A 299 11.58 -4.83 -9.85
N ILE A 300 11.10 -5.98 -9.37
CA ILE A 300 11.70 -7.29 -9.65
C ILE A 300 11.75 -7.56 -11.16
N THR A 301 10.60 -7.44 -11.85
CA THR A 301 10.51 -7.71 -13.30
C THR A 301 11.44 -6.80 -14.10
N LYS A 302 11.61 -5.54 -13.70
CA LYS A 302 12.58 -4.63 -14.35
C LYS A 302 14.02 -5.11 -14.19
N ARG A 303 14.39 -5.61 -13.01
CA ARG A 303 15.76 -6.12 -12.72
C ARG A 303 16.06 -7.43 -13.44
N GLU A 304 15.10 -8.35 -13.42
CA GLU A 304 15.20 -9.61 -14.17
C GLU A 304 15.30 -9.34 -15.67
N CYS A 305 14.48 -8.41 -16.19
CA CYS A 305 14.54 -8.02 -17.60
C CYS A 305 15.91 -7.44 -17.96
N LEU A 306 16.51 -6.63 -17.09
CA LEU A 306 17.84 -6.06 -17.32
C LEU A 306 18.95 -7.12 -17.30
N TYR A 307 18.88 -8.06 -16.35
CA TYR A 307 19.81 -9.18 -16.30
C TYR A 307 19.65 -10.12 -17.52
N ASP A 308 18.43 -10.34 -17.99
CA ASP A 308 18.17 -11.06 -19.24
C ASP A 308 18.85 -10.38 -20.44
N GLN A 309 18.86 -9.04 -20.49
CA GLN A 309 19.59 -8.32 -21.54
C GLN A 309 21.11 -8.56 -21.47
N LEU A 310 21.70 -8.54 -20.27
CA LEU A 310 23.11 -8.85 -20.05
C LEU A 310 23.46 -10.27 -20.55
N ILE A 311 22.64 -11.27 -20.22
CA ILE A 311 22.89 -12.66 -20.63
C ILE A 311 22.67 -12.84 -22.14
N THR A 312 21.53 -12.37 -22.66
CA THR A 312 21.12 -12.66 -24.04
C THR A 312 21.91 -11.86 -25.08
N HIS A 313 22.18 -10.58 -24.84
CA HIS A 313 22.81 -9.71 -25.85
C HIS A 313 24.30 -9.47 -25.62
N PHE A 314 24.77 -9.61 -24.38
CA PHE A 314 26.17 -9.38 -24.03
C PHE A 314 26.89 -10.67 -23.60
N GLY A 315 26.21 -11.83 -23.64
CA GLY A 315 26.81 -13.12 -23.31
C GLY A 315 27.29 -13.22 -21.86
N GLY A 316 26.75 -12.39 -20.96
CA GLY A 316 27.22 -12.27 -19.58
C GLY A 316 28.47 -11.42 -19.39
N ASP A 317 28.99 -10.77 -20.44
CA ASP A 317 30.11 -9.84 -20.36
C ASP A 317 29.65 -8.50 -19.75
N LYS A 318 29.95 -8.33 -18.45
CA LYS A 318 29.55 -7.15 -17.68
C LYS A 318 30.30 -5.90 -18.11
N ASP A 319 31.57 -6.03 -18.46
CA ASP A 319 32.41 -4.89 -18.82
C ASP A 319 31.89 -4.31 -20.12
N LYS A 320 31.64 -5.16 -21.12
CA LYS A 320 31.00 -4.75 -22.37
C LYS A 320 29.61 -4.14 -22.16
N PHE A 321 28.82 -4.68 -21.24
CA PHE A 321 27.50 -4.15 -20.92
C PHE A 321 27.57 -2.76 -20.28
N PHE A 322 28.46 -2.55 -19.31
CA PHE A 322 28.62 -1.25 -18.65
C PHE A 322 29.25 -0.22 -19.57
N ASP A 323 30.25 -0.59 -20.38
CA ASP A 323 30.84 0.27 -21.40
C ASP A 323 29.78 0.78 -22.38
N PHE A 324 28.86 -0.10 -22.81
CA PHE A 324 27.77 0.27 -23.72
C PHE A 324 26.80 1.29 -23.10
N PHE A 325 26.44 1.11 -21.83
CA PHE A 325 25.52 2.01 -21.11
C PHE A 325 26.21 3.18 -20.40
N THR A 326 27.50 3.41 -20.64
CA THR A 326 28.20 4.58 -20.14
C THR A 326 27.76 5.81 -20.91
N ILE A 327 27.36 6.88 -20.21
CA ILE A 327 26.90 8.11 -20.85
C ILE A 327 28.08 8.74 -21.60
N GLN A 328 28.11 8.60 -22.92
CA GLN A 328 29.07 9.36 -23.73
C GLN A 328 28.71 10.85 -23.61
N GLU A 329 29.63 11.66 -23.07
CA GLU A 329 29.49 13.11 -22.89
C GLU A 329 29.45 13.87 -24.22
N THR A 330 28.45 13.60 -25.07
CA THR A 330 28.43 14.15 -26.43
C THR A 330 27.88 15.56 -26.51
N SER A 331 27.33 16.16 -25.42
CA SER A 331 26.54 17.38 -25.63
C SER A 331 26.60 18.53 -24.63
N ARG A 332 27.06 18.45 -23.37
CA ARG A 332 27.05 19.66 -22.51
C ARG A 332 28.21 19.71 -21.52
N LYS A 333 29.13 20.66 -21.75
CA LYS A 333 30.21 21.16 -20.87
C LYS A 333 29.70 21.64 -19.50
N ARG A 334 29.08 20.78 -18.70
CA ARG A 334 28.98 21.02 -17.27
C ARG A 334 30.18 20.33 -16.67
N LYS A 335 31.06 21.13 -16.06
CA LYS A 335 32.24 20.70 -15.31
C LYS A 335 31.79 19.77 -14.19
N HIS A 336 31.61 18.49 -14.49
CA HIS A 336 31.37 17.46 -13.49
C HIS A 336 32.68 17.20 -12.75
N LYS A 337 32.54 16.90 -11.46
CA LYS A 337 33.64 16.66 -10.55
C LYS A 337 34.23 15.30 -10.91
N ASP A 338 35.50 15.30 -11.34
CA ASP A 338 36.30 14.15 -11.78
C ASP A 338 36.02 12.86 -11.00
N GLY A 339 35.74 11.77 -11.72
CA GLY A 339 36.11 10.43 -11.26
C GLY A 339 35.20 9.29 -11.67
N ASP A 340 33.87 9.47 -11.62
CA ASP A 340 32.95 8.35 -11.77
C ASP A 340 32.27 8.39 -13.14
N GLU A 341 32.53 7.36 -13.96
CA GLU A 341 31.82 7.11 -15.21
C GLU A 341 30.33 7.00 -14.91
N GLU A 342 29.55 8.00 -15.37
CA GLU A 342 28.12 8.05 -15.10
C GLU A 342 27.42 7.03 -16.01
N LEU A 343 27.06 5.89 -15.44
CA LEU A 343 26.23 4.89 -16.10
C LEU A 343 24.80 5.42 -16.28
N GLN A 344 24.15 5.04 -17.39
CA GLN A 344 22.74 5.34 -17.60
C GLN A 344 21.89 4.85 -16.42
N ALA A 345 20.90 5.64 -16.02
CA ALA A 345 19.98 5.24 -14.95
C ALA A 345 19.22 3.96 -15.34
N MET A 346 19.13 2.99 -14.42
CA MET A 346 18.45 1.71 -14.63
C MET A 346 17.07 1.87 -15.30
N GLN A 347 16.28 2.84 -14.83
CA GLN A 347 14.93 3.06 -15.35
C GLN A 347 14.93 3.38 -16.85
N LYS A 348 15.88 4.19 -17.32
CA LYS A 348 16.01 4.56 -18.73
C LYS A 348 16.35 3.37 -19.62
N VAL A 349 17.31 2.55 -19.17
CA VAL A 349 17.68 1.33 -19.89
C VAL A 349 16.49 0.39 -20.02
N VAL A 350 15.72 0.21 -18.95
CA VAL A 350 14.52 -0.66 -18.98
C VAL A 350 13.42 -0.11 -19.87
N GLU A 351 13.20 1.20 -19.87
CA GLU A 351 12.23 1.86 -20.75
C GLU A 351 12.66 1.80 -22.23
N ALA A 352 13.97 1.79 -22.50
CA ALA A 352 14.53 1.65 -23.84
C ALA A 352 14.38 0.24 -24.45
N ILE A 353 14.33 -0.83 -23.63
CA ILE A 353 14.20 -2.23 -24.10
C ILE A 353 13.05 -2.43 -25.11
N PRO A 354 11.79 -2.06 -24.81
CA PRO A 354 10.70 -2.25 -25.77
C PRO A 354 10.89 -1.44 -27.06
N HIS A 355 11.49 -0.25 -26.98
CA HIS A 355 11.80 0.58 -28.15
C HIS A 355 12.86 -0.06 -29.04
N CYS A 356 13.97 -0.51 -28.44
CA CYS A 356 15.01 -1.27 -29.12
C CYS A 356 14.44 -2.50 -29.84
N LYS A 357 13.64 -3.32 -29.14
CA LYS A 357 13.00 -4.51 -29.73
C LYS A 357 12.08 -4.17 -30.91
N ALA A 358 11.28 -3.11 -30.79
CA ALA A 358 10.38 -2.68 -31.86
C ALA A 358 11.17 -2.17 -33.09
N ASP A 359 12.18 -1.34 -32.88
CA ASP A 359 13.01 -0.80 -33.95
C ASP A 359 13.82 -1.87 -34.67
N ILE A 360 14.42 -2.81 -33.93
CA ILE A 360 15.14 -3.94 -34.50
C ILE A 360 14.21 -4.85 -35.28
N LYS A 361 12.99 -5.10 -34.77
CA LYS A 361 11.99 -5.86 -35.52
C LYS A 361 11.63 -5.17 -36.84
N SER A 362 11.34 -3.87 -36.83
CA SER A 362 11.06 -3.10 -38.05
C SER A 362 12.27 -3.04 -38.99
N GLU A 363 13.49 -3.02 -38.46
CA GLU A 363 14.70 -3.12 -39.27
C GLU A 363 14.78 -4.47 -39.99
N ARG A 364 14.55 -5.58 -39.28
CA ARG A 364 14.56 -6.95 -39.83
C ARG A 364 13.48 -7.18 -40.90
N GLU A 365 12.39 -6.42 -40.88
CA GLU A 365 11.31 -6.49 -41.87
C GLU A 365 11.63 -5.77 -43.20
N LYS A 366 12.76 -5.04 -43.29
CA LYS A 366 13.16 -4.38 -44.54
C LYS A 366 13.54 -5.40 -45.62
N SER A 367 13.16 -5.11 -46.86
CA SER A 367 13.40 -5.97 -48.03
C SER A 367 14.87 -6.33 -48.27
N ILE A 368 15.81 -5.51 -47.80
CA ILE A 368 17.25 -5.77 -47.92
C ILE A 368 17.73 -6.95 -47.06
N TYR A 369 16.94 -7.39 -46.07
CA TYR A 369 17.24 -8.52 -45.21
C TYR A 369 16.33 -9.73 -45.48
N LEU A 370 15.47 -9.65 -46.50
CA LEU A 370 14.61 -10.75 -46.89
C LEU A 370 15.30 -11.57 -48.00
N ASP A 371 15.25 -12.89 -47.89
CA ASP A 371 15.74 -13.79 -48.92
C ASP A 371 14.80 -13.85 -50.14
N SER A 372 15.13 -14.69 -51.12
CA SER A 372 14.29 -14.90 -52.31
C SER A 372 12.90 -15.48 -51.99
N SER A 373 12.68 -16.00 -50.79
CA SER A 373 11.39 -16.51 -50.32
C SER A 373 10.57 -15.44 -49.56
N GLY A 374 11.13 -14.24 -49.35
CA GLY A 374 10.52 -13.17 -48.58
C GLY A 374 10.60 -13.36 -47.07
N GLN A 375 11.43 -14.28 -46.58
CA GLN A 375 11.67 -14.51 -45.15
C GLN A 375 12.95 -13.82 -44.69
N PHE A 376 13.03 -13.49 -43.40
CA PHE A 376 14.23 -12.88 -42.82
C PHE A 376 15.44 -13.82 -42.95
N SER A 377 16.56 -13.29 -43.48
CA SER A 377 17.80 -14.02 -43.66
C SER A 377 18.86 -13.56 -42.65
N ASP A 378 19.23 -14.46 -41.73
CA ASP A 378 20.32 -14.24 -40.79
C ASP A 378 21.66 -13.97 -41.49
N GLU A 379 21.88 -14.53 -42.70
CA GLU A 379 23.09 -14.33 -43.48
C GLU A 379 23.21 -12.89 -43.99
N LEU A 380 22.13 -12.33 -44.55
CA LEU A 380 22.10 -10.93 -44.99
C LEU A 380 22.22 -9.97 -43.81
N TRP A 381 21.61 -10.31 -42.67
CA TRP A 381 21.76 -9.55 -41.44
C TRP A 381 23.21 -9.55 -40.94
N ALA A 382 23.83 -10.72 -40.84
CA ALA A 382 25.21 -10.87 -40.44
C ALA A 382 26.19 -10.23 -41.45
N GLN A 383 25.88 -10.24 -42.74
CA GLN A 383 26.68 -9.54 -43.75
C GLN A 383 26.69 -8.02 -43.52
N ARG A 384 25.55 -7.44 -43.12
CA ARG A 384 25.44 -5.99 -42.87
C ARG A 384 26.00 -5.58 -41.51
N TRP A 385 25.63 -6.30 -40.46
CA TRP A 385 25.87 -5.89 -39.07
C TRP A 385 27.01 -6.67 -38.41
N GLY A 386 27.49 -7.76 -39.02
CA GLY A 386 28.55 -8.59 -38.48
C GLY A 386 28.11 -9.35 -37.24
N LYS A 387 28.93 -9.30 -36.19
CA LYS A 387 28.67 -9.94 -34.88
C LYS A 387 28.01 -9.00 -33.86
N LYS A 388 27.44 -7.89 -34.32
CA LYS A 388 26.81 -6.92 -33.44
C LYS A 388 25.54 -7.48 -32.84
N ASN A 389 25.33 -7.24 -31.56
CA ASN A 389 24.07 -7.55 -30.90
C ASN A 389 22.99 -6.52 -31.26
N ASP A 390 21.74 -6.79 -30.87
CA ASP A 390 20.60 -5.93 -31.18
C ASP A 390 20.75 -4.49 -30.64
N TRP A 391 21.39 -4.31 -29.48
CA TRP A 391 21.66 -2.98 -28.92
C TRP A 391 22.68 -2.19 -29.74
N GLU A 392 23.78 -2.83 -30.14
CA GLU A 392 24.81 -2.24 -30.99
C GLU A 392 24.24 -1.85 -32.36
N VAL A 393 23.37 -2.69 -32.95
CA VAL A 393 22.68 -2.36 -34.20
C VAL A 393 21.73 -1.18 -33.99
N TRP A 394 20.96 -1.16 -32.90
CA TRP A 394 20.02 -0.06 -32.60
C TRP A 394 20.74 1.28 -32.41
N HIS A 395 21.90 1.25 -31.74
CA HIS A 395 22.79 2.40 -31.61
C HIS A 395 23.31 2.89 -32.97
N GLU A 396 23.78 2.00 -33.84
CA GLU A 396 24.26 2.36 -35.18
C GLU A 396 23.18 2.87 -36.13
N LEU A 397 21.92 2.48 -35.90
CA LEU A 397 20.77 3.07 -36.60
C LEU A 397 20.51 4.52 -36.18
N GLY A 398 21.12 4.99 -35.09
CA GLY A 398 20.92 6.35 -34.56
C GLY A 398 19.52 6.56 -34.00
N LYS A 399 18.82 5.47 -33.63
CA LYS A 399 17.46 5.48 -33.10
C LYS A 399 17.38 5.37 -31.58
N GLU A 400 18.53 5.36 -30.92
CA GLU A 400 18.65 5.16 -29.49
C GLU A 400 17.88 6.25 -28.71
N GLN A 401 16.97 5.80 -27.85
CA GLN A 401 16.10 6.65 -27.02
C GLN A 401 16.09 6.10 -25.59
N TYR A 402 16.66 6.87 -24.66
CA TYR A 402 16.78 6.56 -23.23
C TYR A 402 15.98 7.49 -22.33
#